data_AF-A0A4R1FVA4-F1
#
_entry.id   AF-A0A4R1FVA4-F1
#
_cell.length_a   1.000
_cell.length_b   1.000
_cell.length_c   1.000
_cell.angle_alpha   90.00
_cell.angle_beta   90.00
_cell.angle_gamma   90.00
#
_symmetry.space_group_name_H-M   'P 1'
#
loop_
_entity.id
_entity.type
_entity.pdbx_description
1 polymer ?
#
loop_
_entity_poly.entity_id
_entity_poly.type
_entity_poly.pdbx_seq_one_letter_code
_entity_poly.pdbx_strand_id
1 'polypeptide(L)'
;MLWSDRTQIRLQGDAPQFPIAIVDFDLTNYPGDAAWHLEIGTDLDVATMGSLLLLVNEKKTLIAEALQRAGSPRLQDKMALSMLYADVARTMVDHALRISEFDDEAMYLDETLGATLQELFGRLFPGRSITDIRLAAQESPNLFASQLQAAVKIFEGIA
;
A
#
# COMPACT_ATOMS: atom_id res chain seq x y z
N MET A 1 13.74 3.44 25.04
CA MET A 1 14.16 4.10 23.79
C MET A 1 14.17 3.01 22.72
N LEU A 2 13.11 2.89 21.92
CA LEU A 2 13.13 2.02 20.75
C LEU A 2 13.74 2.84 19.61
N TRP A 3 15.00 2.53 19.27
CA TRP A 3 15.64 3.05 18.08
C TRP A 3 15.06 2.25 16.91
N SER A 4 14.10 2.82 16.17
CA SER A 4 13.55 2.18 14.98
C SER A 4 14.55 2.31 13.83
N ASP A 5 15.08 1.18 13.40
CA ASP A 5 15.92 1.10 12.20
C ASP A 5 15.03 1.39 10.98
N ARG A 6 15.04 2.64 10.52
CA ARG A 6 14.18 3.13 9.45
C ARG A 6 14.84 2.80 8.11
N THR A 7 14.52 1.63 7.55
CA THR A 7 15.05 1.21 6.25
C THR A 7 14.19 1.78 5.12
N GLN A 8 14.81 2.48 4.17
CA GLN A 8 14.15 2.88 2.92
C GLN A 8 14.27 1.76 1.90
N ILE A 9 13.13 1.19 1.47
CA ILE A 9 13.11 0.15 0.45
C ILE A 9 12.50 0.72 -0.82
N ARG A 10 13.26 0.63 -1.93
CA ARG A 10 12.75 0.96 -3.26
C ARG A 10 11.77 -0.13 -3.69
N LEU A 11 10.49 0.22 -3.75
CA LEU A 11 9.48 -0.55 -4.45
C LEU A 11 9.67 -0.27 -5.95
N GLN A 12 9.68 -1.30 -6.79
CA GLN A 12 9.92 -1.14 -8.23
C GLN A 12 8.95 -0.10 -8.86
N GLY A 13 9.53 0.90 -9.55
CA GLY A 13 8.88 1.79 -10.53
C GLY A 13 8.09 2.95 -9.95
N ASP A 14 8.64 4.17 -10.08
CA ASP A 14 8.09 5.55 -9.95
C ASP A 14 7.05 5.90 -8.87
N ALA A 15 6.63 4.98 -8.00
CA ALA A 15 5.74 5.30 -6.89
C ALA A 15 6.53 5.98 -5.75
N PRO A 16 5.94 6.99 -5.06
CA PRO A 16 6.58 7.63 -3.92
C PRO A 16 6.92 6.60 -2.83
N GLN A 17 8.19 6.60 -2.44
CA GLN A 17 8.72 5.74 -1.38
C GLN A 17 8.21 6.27 -0.04
N PHE A 18 7.17 5.68 0.51
CA PHE A 18 6.72 6.01 1.87
C PHE A 18 7.53 5.23 2.93
N PRO A 19 7.60 5.73 4.17
CA PRO A 19 8.33 5.08 5.25
C PRO A 19 7.85 3.66 5.55
N ILE A 20 8.82 2.77 5.80
CA ILE A 20 8.60 1.42 6.35
C ILE A 20 9.36 1.33 7.68
N ALA A 21 8.73 0.75 8.70
CA ALA A 21 9.37 0.46 9.98
C ALA A 21 9.11 -0.99 10.41
N ILE A 22 10.15 -1.65 10.93
CA ILE A 22 10.06 -2.97 11.54
C ILE A 22 9.85 -2.79 13.05
N VAL A 23 8.80 -3.38 13.62
CA VAL A 23 8.37 -3.16 15.00
C VAL A 23 7.88 -4.47 15.64
N ASP A 24 8.11 -4.67 16.94
CA ASP A 24 7.41 -5.72 17.71
C ASP A 24 5.97 -5.31 18.00
N PHE A 25 5.00 -5.97 17.36
CA PHE A 25 3.59 -5.64 17.54
C PHE A 25 3.08 -5.95 18.95
N ASP A 26 3.73 -6.85 19.71
CA ASP A 26 3.37 -7.12 21.11
C ASP A 26 3.69 -5.93 22.04
N LEU A 27 4.47 -4.95 21.55
CA LEU A 27 4.76 -3.69 22.25
C LEU A 27 3.90 -2.52 21.75
N THR A 28 2.88 -2.80 20.94
CA THR A 28 1.98 -1.81 20.34
C THR A 28 0.50 -2.14 20.63
N ASN A 29 -0.42 -1.36 20.06
CA ASN A 29 -1.85 -1.65 20.10
C ASN A 29 -2.33 -2.53 18.92
N TYR A 30 -1.42 -2.96 18.03
CA TYR A 30 -1.76 -3.83 16.91
C TYR A 30 -1.81 -5.30 17.33
N PRO A 31 -2.60 -6.15 16.65
CA PRO A 31 -2.61 -7.58 16.94
C PRO A 31 -1.22 -8.20 16.74
N GLY A 32 -0.67 -8.82 17.79
CA GLY A 32 0.67 -9.42 17.78
C GLY A 32 0.91 -10.46 16.69
N ASP A 33 -0.16 -11.07 16.16
CA ASP A 33 -0.11 -12.02 15.06
C ASP A 33 -0.32 -11.43 13.66
N ALA A 34 -0.64 -10.14 13.55
CA ALA A 34 -0.69 -9.46 12.27
C ALA A 34 0.73 -9.34 11.68
N ALA A 35 0.86 -9.44 10.37
CA ALA A 35 2.14 -9.36 9.70
C ALA A 35 2.59 -7.92 9.39
N TRP A 36 1.63 -7.03 9.16
CA TRP A 36 1.86 -5.62 8.91
C TRP A 36 0.61 -4.80 9.25
N HIS A 37 0.80 -3.49 9.31
CA HIS A 37 -0.25 -2.49 9.44
C HIS A 37 0.12 -1.27 8.60
N LEU A 38 -0.82 -0.74 7.82
CA LEU A 38 -0.64 0.50 7.08
C LEU A 38 -1.37 1.62 7.80
N GLU A 39 -0.61 2.60 8.29
CA GLU A 39 -1.16 3.88 8.70
C GLU A 39 -1.34 4.78 7.47
N ILE A 40 -2.54 5.34 7.34
CA ILE A 40 -2.90 6.23 6.23
C ILE A 40 -3.70 7.43 6.76
N GLY A 41 -3.21 8.63 6.48
CA GLY A 41 -3.88 9.88 6.79
C GLY A 41 -5.17 10.08 5.97
N THR A 42 -6.02 10.99 6.40
CA THR A 42 -7.24 11.38 5.68
C THR A 42 -7.11 12.72 4.97
N ASP A 43 -6.12 13.53 5.33
CA ASP A 43 -5.83 14.80 4.67
C ASP A 43 -5.03 14.55 3.39
N LEU A 44 -5.68 14.78 2.25
CA LEU A 44 -5.15 14.47 0.93
C LEU A 44 -4.14 15.51 0.44
N ASP A 45 -4.12 16.71 1.03
CA ASP A 45 -3.21 17.79 0.67
C ASP A 45 -1.88 17.73 1.43
N VAL A 46 -1.76 16.85 2.42
CA VAL A 46 -0.52 16.67 3.20
C VAL A 46 0.46 15.76 2.47
N ALA A 47 1.75 16.06 2.64
CA ALA A 47 2.86 15.29 2.09
C ALA A 47 2.75 13.79 2.41
N THR A 48 2.84 12.95 1.38
CA THR A 48 2.74 11.48 1.44
C THR A 48 3.68 10.87 2.49
N MET A 49 4.90 11.42 2.57
CA MET A 49 5.94 10.96 3.50
C MET A 49 5.53 11.06 4.98
N GLY A 50 4.62 11.98 5.31
CA GLY A 50 4.04 12.14 6.65
C GLY A 50 2.67 11.49 6.82
N SER A 51 2.01 11.14 5.72
CA SER A 51 0.64 10.60 5.71
C SER A 51 0.57 9.09 5.53
N LEU A 52 1.69 8.43 5.20
CA LEU A 52 1.79 6.97 5.07
C LEU A 52 2.91 6.43 5.94
N LEU A 53 2.63 5.35 6.67
CA LEU A 53 3.65 4.55 7.35
C LEU A 53 3.26 3.08 7.32
N LEU A 54 4.12 2.25 6.72
CA LEU A 54 3.96 0.81 6.78
C LEU A 54 4.75 0.23 7.94
N LEU A 55 4.04 -0.30 8.92
CA LEU A 55 4.61 -1.02 10.04
C LEU A 55 4.63 -2.52 9.72
N VAL A 56 5.77 -3.16 9.93
CA VAL A 56 5.95 -4.59 9.66
C VAL A 56 6.35 -5.27 10.94
N ASN A 57 5.64 -6.35 11.28
CA ASN A 57 5.86 -7.06 12.52
C ASN A 57 7.18 -7.87 12.44
N GLU A 58 8.13 -7.57 13.31
CA GLU A 58 9.44 -8.23 13.35
C GLU A 58 9.33 -9.74 13.61
N LYS A 59 8.27 -10.19 14.29
CA LYS A 59 8.02 -11.61 14.58
C LYS A 59 7.62 -12.40 13.34
N LYS A 60 7.18 -11.74 12.27
CA LYS A 60 6.89 -12.38 10.98
C LYS A 60 8.15 -12.32 10.10
N THR A 61 9.13 -13.15 10.47
CA THR A 61 10.48 -13.14 9.89
C THR A 61 10.51 -13.25 8.37
N LEU A 62 9.59 -14.02 7.75
CA LEU A 62 9.50 -14.14 6.30
C LEU A 62 9.37 -12.77 5.61
N ILE A 63 8.46 -11.90 6.08
CA ILE A 63 8.24 -10.59 5.45
C ILE A 63 9.30 -9.57 5.90
N ALA A 64 9.71 -9.60 7.17
CA ALA A 64 10.74 -8.71 7.70
C ALA A 64 12.08 -8.90 6.97
N GLU A 65 12.51 -10.16 6.75
CA GLU A 65 13.72 -10.46 5.98
C GLU A 65 13.56 -10.20 4.48
N ALA A 66 12.36 -10.43 3.92
CA ALA A 66 12.11 -10.16 2.51
C ALA A 66 12.30 -8.68 2.18
N LEU A 67 11.87 -7.80 3.09
CA LEU A 67 12.08 -6.36 3.01
C LEU A 67 13.57 -5.99 3.08
N GLN A 68 14.32 -6.58 4.02
CA GLN A 68 15.77 -6.38 4.10
C GLN A 68 16.51 -6.84 2.83
N ARG A 69 15.98 -7.85 2.13
CA ARG A 69 16.57 -8.46 0.92
C ARG A 69 15.92 -8.00 -0.38
N ALA A 70 15.14 -6.92 -0.36
CA ALA A 70 14.40 -6.43 -1.52
C ALA A 70 15.28 -6.06 -2.72
N GLY A 71 16.56 -5.72 -2.51
CA GLY A 71 17.52 -5.46 -3.59
C GLY A 71 18.00 -6.71 -4.33
N SER A 72 17.85 -7.90 -3.74
CA SER A 72 18.20 -9.19 -4.37
C SER A 72 17.35 -10.33 -3.77
N PRO A 73 16.02 -10.34 -4.04
CA PRO A 73 15.09 -11.24 -3.39
C PRO A 73 15.20 -12.68 -3.90
N ARG A 74 15.14 -13.64 -2.97
CA ARG A 74 14.86 -15.07 -3.26
C ARG A 74 13.42 -15.23 -3.72
N LEU A 75 13.10 -16.40 -4.28
CA LEU A 75 11.73 -16.73 -4.72
C LEU A 75 10.68 -16.51 -3.61
N GLN A 76 10.95 -16.98 -2.39
CA GLN A 76 10.07 -16.78 -1.24
C GLN A 76 9.87 -15.31 -0.86
N ASP A 77 10.88 -14.46 -1.05
CA ASP A 77 10.78 -13.04 -0.76
C ASP A 77 9.95 -12.34 -1.83
N LYS A 78 10.12 -12.72 -3.11
CA LYS A 78 9.27 -12.22 -4.19
C LYS A 78 7.79 -12.51 -3.92
N MET A 79 7.48 -13.72 -3.44
CA MET A 79 6.11 -14.07 -3.05
C MET A 79 5.61 -13.23 -1.88
N ALA A 80 6.40 -13.12 -0.81
CA ALA A 80 6.03 -12.34 0.37
C ALA A 80 5.83 -10.84 0.05
N LEU A 81 6.74 -10.25 -0.72
CA LEU A 81 6.65 -8.87 -1.16
C LEU A 81 5.47 -8.65 -2.11
N SER A 82 5.18 -9.59 -3.01
CA SER A 82 3.99 -9.52 -3.87
C SER A 82 2.69 -9.51 -3.07
N MET A 83 2.60 -10.34 -2.01
CA MET A 83 1.45 -10.33 -1.09
C MET A 83 1.33 -9.00 -0.34
N LEU A 84 2.45 -8.48 0.18
CA LEU A 84 2.47 -7.20 0.88
C LEU A 84 2.04 -6.05 -0.03
N TYR A 85 2.59 -5.95 -1.24
CA TYR A 85 2.22 -4.87 -2.18
C TYR A 85 0.76 -4.96 -2.62
N ALA A 86 0.26 -6.17 -2.87
CA ALA A 86 -1.13 -6.38 -3.20
C ALA A 86 -2.07 -5.89 -2.08
N ASP A 87 -1.76 -6.24 -0.82
CA ASP A 87 -2.59 -5.85 0.31
C ASP A 87 -2.48 -4.35 0.66
N VAL A 88 -1.29 -3.76 0.54
CA VAL A 88 -1.09 -2.32 0.71
C VAL A 88 -1.84 -1.53 -0.35
N ALA A 89 -1.70 -1.89 -1.64
CA ALA A 89 -2.44 -1.25 -2.72
C ALA A 89 -3.95 -1.36 -2.52
N ARG A 90 -4.43 -2.55 -2.11
CA ARG A 90 -5.85 -2.75 -1.78
C ARG A 90 -6.31 -1.83 -0.65
N THR A 91 -5.57 -1.79 0.45
CA THR A 91 -5.88 -0.95 1.61
C THR A 91 -5.93 0.54 1.24
N MET A 92 -4.99 1.01 0.42
CA MET A 92 -4.95 2.40 -0.06
C MET A 92 -6.15 2.72 -0.97
N VAL A 93 -6.51 1.82 -1.89
CA VAL A 93 -7.70 1.99 -2.75
C VAL A 93 -8.96 2.03 -1.91
N ASP A 94 -9.15 1.06 -1.01
CA ASP A 94 -10.31 1.01 -0.12
C ASP A 94 -10.43 2.26 0.75
N HIS A 95 -9.29 2.82 1.19
CA HIS A 95 -9.25 4.06 1.95
C HIS A 95 -9.66 5.27 1.12
N ALA A 96 -9.06 5.44 -0.06
CA ALA A 96 -9.37 6.55 -0.96
C ALA A 96 -10.84 6.58 -1.35
N LEU A 97 -11.45 5.42 -1.63
CA LEU A 97 -12.86 5.32 -2.01
C LEU A 97 -13.83 5.76 -0.90
N ARG A 98 -13.40 5.74 0.36
CA ARG A 98 -14.18 6.23 1.51
C ARG A 98 -14.09 7.75 1.71
N ILE A 99 -13.14 8.41 1.08
CA ILE A 99 -12.98 9.86 1.16
C ILE A 99 -13.83 10.49 0.06
N SER A 100 -14.77 11.36 0.45
CA SER A 100 -15.69 12.02 -0.49
C SER A 100 -14.98 12.97 -1.43
N GLU A 101 -13.95 13.65 -0.92
CA GLU A 101 -13.14 14.66 -1.59
C GLU A 101 -12.18 14.04 -2.64
N PHE A 102 -11.96 12.73 -2.59
CA PHE A 102 -11.14 12.02 -3.57
C PHE A 102 -11.96 11.74 -4.83
N ASP A 103 -12.09 12.70 -5.74
CA ASP A 103 -12.86 12.56 -6.98
C ASP A 103 -12.05 12.88 -8.24
N ASP A 104 -12.72 12.82 -9.38
CA ASP A 104 -12.14 13.03 -10.71
C ASP A 104 -11.74 14.48 -11.00
N GLU A 105 -12.31 15.44 -10.28
CA GLU A 105 -12.05 16.88 -10.46
C GLU A 105 -10.97 17.40 -9.49
N ALA A 106 -10.72 16.66 -8.40
CA ALA A 106 -9.71 17.00 -7.42
C ALA A 106 -8.32 17.08 -8.06
N MET A 107 -7.59 18.17 -7.77
CA MET A 107 -6.22 18.38 -8.19
C MET A 107 -5.35 18.48 -6.95
N TYR A 108 -4.43 17.54 -6.80
CA TYR A 108 -3.48 17.53 -5.69
C TYR A 108 -2.11 17.97 -6.16
N LEU A 109 -1.36 18.62 -5.28
CA LEU A 109 0.05 18.92 -5.53
C LEU A 109 0.86 17.63 -5.57
N ASP A 110 1.93 17.63 -6.36
CA ASP A 110 2.88 16.50 -6.38
C ASP A 110 3.36 16.18 -4.96
N GLU A 111 3.67 14.90 -4.73
CA GLU A 111 4.13 14.35 -3.44
C GLU A 111 3.12 14.38 -2.28
N THR A 112 1.88 14.86 -2.48
CA THR A 112 0.82 14.72 -1.46
C THR A 112 0.15 13.35 -1.49
N LEU A 113 -0.56 13.01 -0.41
CA LEU A 113 -1.30 11.76 -0.31
C LEU A 113 -2.31 11.62 -1.46
N GLY A 114 -3.03 12.70 -1.79
CA GLY A 114 -3.99 12.71 -2.88
C GLY A 114 -3.35 12.42 -4.24
N ALA A 115 -2.21 13.05 -4.56
CA ALA A 115 -1.48 12.78 -5.81
C ALA A 115 -1.01 11.32 -5.87
N THR A 116 -0.47 10.79 -4.77
CA THR A 116 -0.05 9.38 -4.66
C THR A 116 -1.21 8.42 -4.90
N LEU A 117 -2.39 8.71 -4.35
CA LEU A 117 -3.59 7.90 -4.57
C LEU A 117 -4.09 8.01 -6.02
N GLN A 118 -4.05 9.19 -6.64
CA GLN A 118 -4.40 9.36 -8.05
C GLN A 118 -3.47 8.57 -8.98
N GLU A 119 -2.16 8.60 -8.74
CA GLU A 119 -1.18 7.79 -9.47
C GLU A 119 -1.45 6.28 -9.32
N LEU A 120 -1.75 5.84 -8.09
CA LEU A 120 -2.11 4.45 -7.82
C LEU A 120 -3.34 4.02 -8.62
N PHE A 121 -4.39 4.85 -8.64
CA PHE A 121 -5.61 4.58 -9.39
C PHE A 121 -5.37 4.57 -10.90
N GLY A 122 -4.61 5.52 -11.43
CA GLY A 122 -4.25 5.57 -12.86
C GLY A 122 -3.50 4.32 -13.32
N ARG A 123 -2.64 3.76 -12.46
CA ARG A 123 -1.93 2.51 -12.72
C ARG A 123 -2.82 1.27 -12.65
N LEU A 124 -3.68 1.16 -11.63
CA LEU A 124 -4.51 -0.02 -11.40
C LEU A 124 -5.75 -0.08 -12.30
N PHE A 125 -6.29 1.07 -12.68
CA PHE A 125 -7.56 1.20 -13.39
C PHE A 125 -7.44 2.13 -14.60
N PRO A 126 -6.55 1.82 -15.56
CA PRO A 126 -6.29 2.70 -16.69
C PRO A 126 -7.57 3.01 -17.47
N GLY A 127 -7.84 4.30 -17.66
CA GLY A 127 -9.00 4.81 -18.42
C GLY A 127 -10.33 4.74 -17.68
N ARG A 128 -10.36 4.45 -16.37
CA ARG A 128 -11.57 4.51 -15.54
C ARG A 128 -11.53 5.72 -14.62
N SER A 129 -12.69 6.37 -14.46
CA SER A 129 -12.88 7.45 -13.50
C SER A 129 -12.91 6.92 -12.06
N ILE A 130 -12.51 7.73 -11.09
CA ILE A 130 -12.64 7.45 -9.65
C ILE A 130 -14.11 7.24 -9.30
N THR A 131 -15.01 8.01 -9.89
CA THR A 131 -16.47 7.85 -9.73
C THR A 131 -16.95 6.46 -10.15
N ASP A 132 -16.53 5.96 -11.31
CA ASP A 132 -16.91 4.62 -11.79
C ASP A 132 -16.33 3.51 -10.91
N ILE A 133 -15.11 3.71 -10.40
CA ILE A 133 -14.43 2.75 -9.52
C ILE A 133 -15.18 2.69 -8.18
N ARG A 134 -15.53 3.84 -7.62
CA ARG A 134 -16.34 3.93 -6.39
C ARG A 134 -17.70 3.26 -6.56
N LEU A 135 -18.39 3.52 -7.68
CA LEU A 135 -19.67 2.90 -7.98
C LEU A 135 -19.54 1.38 -8.07
N ALA A 136 -18.54 0.87 -8.80
CA ALA A 136 -18.30 -0.57 -8.92
C ALA A 136 -18.00 -1.24 -7.56
N ALA A 137 -17.24 -0.57 -6.69
CA ALA A 137 -16.95 -1.05 -5.34
C ALA A 137 -18.21 -1.10 -4.45
N GLN A 138 -19.16 -0.19 -4.65
CA GLN A 138 -20.42 -0.15 -3.91
C GLN A 138 -21.45 -1.16 -4.43
N GLU A 139 -21.61 -1.26 -5.75
CA GLU A 139 -22.61 -2.13 -6.38
C GLU A 139 -22.22 -3.61 -6.34
N SER A 140 -20.93 -3.92 -6.44
CA SER A 140 -20.44 -5.30 -6.56
C SER A 140 -19.10 -5.50 -5.85
N PRO A 141 -19.06 -5.39 -4.51
CA PRO A 141 -17.81 -5.38 -3.74
C PRO A 141 -16.93 -6.62 -3.97
N ASN A 142 -17.52 -7.81 -4.06
CA ASN A 142 -16.75 -9.05 -4.28
C ASN A 142 -16.13 -9.13 -5.68
N LEU A 143 -16.85 -8.63 -6.69
CA LEU A 143 -16.31 -8.56 -8.06
C LEU A 143 -15.21 -7.50 -8.12
N PHE A 144 -15.43 -6.34 -7.51
CA PHE A 144 -14.43 -5.29 -7.43
C PHE A 144 -13.15 -5.77 -6.74
N ALA A 145 -13.25 -6.49 -5.62
CA ALA A 145 -12.10 -7.09 -4.95
C ALA A 145 -11.31 -8.02 -5.88
N SER A 146 -12.00 -8.82 -6.70
CA SER A 146 -11.37 -9.71 -7.68
C SER A 146 -10.69 -8.92 -8.83
N GLN A 147 -11.32 -7.84 -9.28
CA GLN A 147 -10.74 -6.94 -10.29
C GLN A 147 -9.48 -6.24 -9.77
N LEU A 148 -9.52 -5.75 -8.53
CA LEU A 148 -8.38 -5.14 -7.86
C LEU A 148 -7.25 -6.14 -7.66
N GLN A 149 -7.55 -7.37 -7.23
CA GLN A 149 -6.57 -8.46 -7.16
C GLN A 149 -5.90 -8.73 -8.52
N ALA A 150 -6.68 -8.72 -9.61
CA ALA A 150 -6.14 -8.87 -10.95
C ALA A 150 -5.24 -7.68 -11.34
N ALA A 151 -5.64 -6.45 -11.00
CA ALA A 151 -4.92 -5.22 -11.31
C ALA A 151 -3.56 -5.10 -10.59
N VAL A 152 -3.46 -5.59 -9.35
CA VAL A 152 -2.18 -5.63 -8.61
C VAL A 152 -1.24 -6.73 -9.08
N LYS A 153 -1.71 -7.62 -9.96
CA LYS A 153 -0.92 -8.68 -10.60
C LYS A 153 -0.11 -9.53 -9.62
N ILE A 154 -0.77 -9.95 -8.55
CA ILE A 154 -0.17 -10.86 -7.58
C ILE A 154 0.40 -12.08 -8.32
N PHE A 155 1.68 -12.38 -8.10
CA PHE A 155 2.48 -13.41 -8.79
C PHE A 155 3.11 -13.10 -10.18
N GLU A 156 2.96 -11.91 -10.75
CA GLU A 156 3.68 -11.56 -12.00
C GLU A 156 5.21 -11.50 -11.76
N GLY A 157 6.01 -12.07 -12.67
CA GLY A 157 7.49 -12.06 -12.59
C GLY A 157 8.10 -13.03 -11.56
N ILE A 158 7.31 -13.96 -11.03
CA ILE A 158 7.75 -14.98 -10.07
C ILE A 158 8.24 -16.29 -10.73
N ALA A 159 8.04 -16.46 -12.05
CA ALA A 159 8.50 -17.63 -12.83
C ALA A 159 9.95 -17.55 -13.31
#